data_AF-A0AAD7NJV3-F1
#
_entry.id   AF-A0AAD7NJV3-F1
#
_cell.length_a   1.000
_cell.length_b   1.000
_cell.length_c   1.000
_cell.angle_alpha   90.00
_cell.angle_beta   90.00
_cell.angle_gamma   90.00
#
_symmetry.space_group_name_H-M   'P 1'
#
loop_
_entity.id
_entity.type
_entity.pdbx_description
1 polymer ?
#
loop_
_entity_poly.entity_id
_entity_poly.type
_entity_poly.pdbx_seq_one_letter_code
_entity_poly.pdbx_strand_id
1 'polypeptide(L)'
;MFLVIDEAQTIFGQHAKAFRDRDGTHYPILREIIDGWDAELHHHEISFVTVGTQIPKSGFQGSRNVDRHRWCSNTGAFDDEGLHHKYISRYLPPPYVEARAGQAFLRLVWEWCRGRYRFTDALMATLLRDGFRSPHT
;
A
#
# COMPACT_ATOMS: atom_id res chain seq x y z
N MET A 1 16.12 11.50 8.12
CA MET A 1 16.36 10.08 7.76
C MET A 1 15.05 9.31 7.84
N PHE A 2 14.83 8.25 7.04
CA PHE A 2 13.60 7.45 7.09
C PHE A 2 13.90 6.03 7.57
N LEU A 3 13.07 5.52 8.49
CA LEU A 3 13.05 4.12 8.87
C LEU A 3 11.70 3.53 8.46
N VAL A 4 11.75 2.53 7.57
CA VAL A 4 10.56 1.92 6.99
C VAL A 4 10.37 0.51 7.55
N ILE A 5 9.19 0.24 8.10
CA ILE A 5 8.73 -1.10 8.44
C ILE A 5 7.80 -1.56 7.31
N ASP A 6 8.30 -2.44 6.45
CA ASP A 6 7.54 -2.99 5.33
C ASP A 6 6.83 -4.30 5.70
N GLU A 7 5.75 -4.61 4.98
CA GLU A 7 4.88 -5.78 5.19
C GLU A 7 4.46 -5.94 6.67
N ALA A 8 4.19 -4.82 7.34
CA ALA A 8 4.01 -4.74 8.79
C ALA A 8 2.79 -5.52 9.30
N GLN A 9 1.86 -5.89 8.43
CA GLN A 9 0.75 -6.77 8.79
C GLN A 9 1.21 -8.17 9.20
N THR A 10 2.38 -8.60 8.74
CA THR A 10 2.98 -9.89 9.11
C THR A 10 3.27 -9.93 10.60
N ILE A 11 4.05 -8.97 11.10
CA ILE A 11 4.39 -8.84 12.53
C ILE A 11 3.19 -8.43 13.38
N PHE A 12 2.26 -7.63 12.84
CA PHE A 12 1.00 -7.31 13.51
C PHE A 12 0.20 -8.58 13.81
N GLY A 13 0.06 -9.49 12.83
CA GLY A 13 -0.74 -10.71 12.94
C GLY A 13 -0.08 -11.81 13.79
N GLN A 14 1.22 -12.05 13.60
CA GLN A 14 1.95 -13.13 14.28
C GLN A 14 1.93 -13.00 15.81
N HIS A 15 1.97 -11.78 16.31
CA HIS A 15 2.10 -11.46 17.73
C HIS A 15 1.05 -10.46 18.18
N ALA A 16 -0.21 -10.68 17.77
CA ALA A 16 -1.32 -9.75 17.96
C ALA A 16 -1.69 -9.45 19.42
N LYS A 17 -1.27 -10.29 20.37
CA LYS A 17 -1.53 -10.17 21.81
C LYS A 17 -0.26 -10.30 22.66
N ALA A 18 0.89 -9.93 22.11
CA ALA A 18 2.18 -10.11 22.79
C ALA A 18 2.34 -9.24 24.04
N PHE A 19 1.62 -8.11 24.11
CA PHE A 19 1.71 -7.17 25.21
C PHE A 19 0.34 -6.83 25.77
N ARG A 20 0.33 -6.24 26.96
CA ARG A 20 -0.88 -5.86 27.70
C ARG A 20 -0.70 -4.50 28.36
N ASP A 21 -1.71 -3.64 28.27
CA ASP A 21 -1.70 -2.36 28.97
C ASP A 21 -2.13 -2.49 30.44
N ARG A 22 -2.22 -1.34 31.13
CA ARG A 22 -2.60 -1.29 32.55
C ARG A 22 -4.04 -1.72 32.82
N ASP A 23 -4.92 -1.54 31.82
CA ASP A 23 -6.33 -1.90 31.88
C ASP A 23 -6.55 -3.39 31.52
N GLY A 24 -5.49 -4.12 31.18
CA GLY A 24 -5.53 -5.53 30.84
C GLY A 24 -5.83 -5.80 29.36
N THR A 25 -5.91 -4.76 28.52
CA THR A 25 -6.16 -4.90 27.09
C THR A 25 -4.89 -5.34 26.38
N HIS A 26 -5.01 -6.41 25.58
CA HIS A 26 -3.88 -6.93 24.82
C HIS A 26 -3.69 -6.16 23.52
N TYR A 27 -2.44 -5.98 23.10
CA TYR A 27 -2.09 -5.27 21.87
C TYR A 27 -0.90 -5.94 21.15
N PRO A 28 -0.71 -5.65 19.84
CA PRO A 28 0.27 -6.33 19.01
C PRO A 28 1.69 -5.84 19.26
N ILE A 29 2.69 -6.68 19.01
CA ILE A 29 4.11 -6.31 19.09
C ILE A 29 4.45 -5.07 18.25
N LEU A 30 3.78 -4.89 17.10
CA LEU A 30 4.03 -3.76 16.22
C LEU A 30 3.80 -2.41 16.92
N ARG A 31 2.81 -2.33 17.82
CA ARG A 31 2.58 -1.12 18.63
C ARG A 31 3.76 -0.86 19.55
N GLU A 32 4.28 -1.88 20.23
CA GLU A 32 5.40 -1.70 21.17
C GLU A 32 6.69 -1.30 20.45
N ILE A 33 6.93 -1.85 19.26
CA ILE A 33 8.08 -1.45 18.42
C ILE A 33 7.99 0.04 18.08
N ILE A 34 6.83 0.51 17.61
CA ILE A 34 6.63 1.91 17.23
C ILE A 34 6.72 2.83 18.44
N ASP A 35 6.03 2.49 19.54
CA ASP A 35 6.03 3.29 20.78
C ASP A 35 7.45 3.37 21.38
N GLY A 36 8.18 2.26 21.40
CA GLY A 36 9.55 2.19 21.88
C GLY A 36 10.53 2.97 21.00
N TRP A 37 10.42 2.84 19.68
CA TRP A 37 11.27 3.59 18.77
C TRP A 37 11.00 5.09 18.80
N ASP A 38 9.75 5.52 18.89
CA ASP A 38 9.44 6.94 19.08
C ASP A 38 10.03 7.45 20.40
N ALA A 39 9.90 6.69 21.50
CA ALA A 39 10.46 7.07 22.79
C ALA A 39 12.00 7.19 22.78
N GLU A 40 12.71 6.27 22.14
CA GLU A 40 14.18 6.28 22.13
C GLU A 40 14.76 7.22 21.07
N LEU A 41 14.06 7.41 19.95
CA LEU A 41 14.60 8.11 18.78
C LEU A 41 14.00 9.50 18.54
N HIS A 42 13.08 9.98 19.38
CA HIS A 42 12.46 11.31 19.22
C HIS A 42 13.45 12.49 19.21
N HIS A 43 14.64 12.32 19.77
CA HIS A 43 15.70 13.35 19.74
C HIS A 43 16.43 13.43 18.40
N HIS A 44 16.21 12.48 17.49
CA HIS A 44 16.81 12.44 16.18
C HIS A 44 15.81 12.85 15.10
N GLU A 45 16.30 13.44 14.00
CA GLU A 45 15.48 13.78 12.82
C GLU A 45 15.18 12.53 11.97
N ILE A 46 14.45 11.57 12.57
CA ILE A 46 14.04 10.31 11.96
C ILE A 46 12.52 10.32 11.78
N SER A 47 12.06 9.94 10.58
CA SER A 47 10.65 9.71 10.30
C SER A 47 10.38 8.23 10.13
N PHE A 48 9.45 7.70 10.92
CA PHE A 48 8.99 6.32 10.82
C PHE A 48 7.86 6.18 9.81
N VAL A 49 8.00 5.21 8.92
CA VAL A 49 6.98 4.87 7.93
C VAL A 49 6.64 3.40 8.10
N THR A 50 5.44 3.11 8.59
CA THR A 50 4.94 1.73 8.70
C THR A 50 3.99 1.49 7.55
N VAL A 51 4.30 0.49 6.71
CA VAL A 51 3.52 0.15 5.52
C VAL A 51 3.16 -1.32 5.52
N GLY A 52 1.99 -1.62 4.96
CA GLY A 52 1.43 -2.95 4.93
C GLY A 52 -0.06 -2.92 4.58
N THR A 53 -0.65 -4.10 4.44
CA THR A 53 -2.07 -4.26 4.10
C THR A 53 -2.89 -4.64 5.32
N GLN A 54 -4.13 -4.15 5.42
CA GLN A 54 -5.09 -4.57 6.46
C GLN A 54 -4.61 -4.41 7.92
N ILE A 55 -3.77 -3.42 8.21
CA ILE A 55 -3.38 -3.11 9.59
C ILE A 55 -4.53 -2.30 10.23
N PRO A 56 -5.22 -2.79 11.27
CA PRO A 56 -6.33 -2.07 11.86
C PRO A 56 -5.84 -1.01 12.86
N LYS A 57 -6.39 0.21 12.76
CA LYS A 57 -6.12 1.30 13.72
C LYS A 57 -6.39 0.91 15.17
N SER A 58 -7.34 0.00 15.41
CA SER A 58 -7.71 -0.46 16.74
C SER A 58 -6.55 -1.11 17.50
N GLY A 59 -5.58 -1.72 16.80
CA GLY A 59 -4.38 -2.29 17.42
C GLY A 59 -3.45 -1.24 18.07
N PHE A 60 -3.68 0.04 17.77
CA PHE A 60 -2.91 1.16 18.32
C PHE A 60 -3.72 2.02 19.30
N GLN A 61 -4.95 1.63 19.65
CA GLN A 61 -5.74 2.36 20.65
C GLN A 61 -5.01 2.38 22.00
N GLY A 62 -4.90 3.56 22.60
CA GLY A 62 -4.16 3.77 23.84
C GLY A 62 -2.64 3.82 23.68
N SER A 63 -2.09 3.73 22.46
CA SER A 63 -0.68 4.07 22.22
C SER A 63 -0.43 5.52 22.63
N ARG A 64 0.73 5.75 23.26
CA ARG A 64 1.14 7.08 23.72
C ARG A 64 1.32 8.07 22.56
N ASN A 65 1.55 7.55 21.36
CA ASN A 65 1.94 8.33 20.19
C ASN A 65 0.95 8.23 19.04
N VAL A 66 -0.21 7.58 19.22
CA VAL A 66 -1.17 7.34 18.14
C VAL A 66 -1.59 8.62 17.42
N ASP A 67 -1.71 9.73 18.15
CA ASP A 67 -2.11 11.04 17.63
C ASP A 67 -0.99 11.75 16.86
N ARG A 68 0.28 11.35 17.07
CA ARG A 68 1.43 11.88 16.33
C ARG A 68 1.58 11.22 14.96
N HIS A 69 1.03 10.02 14.79
CA HIS A 69 1.12 9.28 13.54
C HIS A 69 -0.04 9.64 12.61
N ARG A 70 0.31 9.97 11.36
CA ARG A 70 -0.67 10.13 10.30
C ARG A 70 -1.02 8.76 9.72
N TRP A 71 -2.30 8.38 9.81
CA TRP A 71 -2.79 7.20 9.12
C TRP A 71 -3.13 7.49 7.66
N CYS A 72 -2.49 6.77 6.75
CA CYS A 72 -2.68 6.93 5.31
C CYS A 72 -3.14 5.61 4.69
N SER A 73 -4.34 5.59 4.10
CA SER A 73 -4.88 4.45 3.35
C SER A 73 -4.97 4.71 1.84
N ASN A 74 -4.70 5.94 1.40
CA ASN A 74 -4.88 6.38 0.01
C ASN A 74 -3.62 6.11 -0.83
N THR A 75 -3.11 4.87 -0.82
CA THR A 75 -1.89 4.51 -1.53
C THR A 75 -2.11 4.16 -3.01
N GLY A 76 -3.30 4.44 -3.56
CA GLY A 76 -3.60 4.22 -4.98
C GLY A 76 -4.07 2.80 -5.28
N ALA A 77 -5.17 2.38 -4.65
CA ALA A 77 -5.76 1.06 -4.89
C ALA A 77 -6.25 0.85 -6.34
N PHE A 78 -6.34 1.90 -7.16
CA PHE A 78 -7.00 1.88 -8.48
C PHE A 78 -8.44 1.37 -8.38
N ASP A 79 -9.20 1.97 -7.46
CA ASP A 79 -10.62 1.75 -7.21
C ASP A 79 -11.52 2.80 -7.88
N ASP A 80 -10.92 3.77 -8.56
CA ASP A 80 -11.57 4.71 -9.48
C ASP A 80 -11.15 4.41 -10.92
N GLU A 81 -12.13 4.19 -11.79
CA GLU A 81 -11.91 3.81 -13.20
C GLU A 81 -11.15 4.90 -13.96
N GLY A 82 -11.51 6.16 -13.75
CA GLY A 82 -10.90 7.30 -14.43
C GLY A 82 -9.43 7.47 -14.08
N LEU A 83 -9.09 7.37 -12.79
CA LEU A 83 -7.71 7.41 -12.30
C LEU A 83 -6.91 6.20 -12.78
N HIS A 84 -7.51 5.01 -12.80
CA HIS A 84 -6.86 3.81 -13.30
C HIS A 84 -6.55 3.89 -14.80
N HIS A 85 -7.54 4.28 -15.62
CA HIS A 85 -7.35 4.50 -17.05
C HIS A 85 -6.33 5.60 -17.34
N LYS A 86 -6.38 6.70 -16.56
CA LYS A 86 -5.40 7.79 -16.67
C LYS A 86 -3.99 7.34 -16.30
N TYR A 87 -3.84 6.43 -15.35
CA TYR A 87 -2.54 5.84 -15.00
C TYR A 87 -2.01 4.98 -16.16
N ILE A 88 -2.80 4.01 -16.63
CA ILE A 88 -2.40 3.08 -17.70
C ILE A 88 -2.05 3.84 -18.99
N SER A 89 -2.88 4.82 -19.36
CA SER A 89 -2.70 5.60 -20.60
C SER A 89 -1.38 6.39 -20.66
N ARG A 90 -0.68 6.59 -19.54
CA ARG A 90 0.67 7.22 -19.54
C ARG A 90 1.73 6.34 -20.19
N TYR A 91 1.50 5.04 -20.23
CA TYR A 91 2.46 4.05 -20.71
C TYR A 91 2.08 3.49 -22.09
N LEU A 92 0.90 3.83 -22.59
CA LEU A 92 0.41 3.38 -23.90
C LEU A 92 0.59 4.48 -24.94
N PRO A 93 0.83 4.13 -26.22
CA PRO A 93 0.82 5.11 -27.30
C PRO A 93 -0.54 5.82 -27.41
N PRO A 94 -0.61 7.16 -27.51
CA PRO A 94 -1.89 7.89 -27.62
C PRO A 94 -2.82 7.38 -28.73
N PRO A 95 -2.34 7.07 -29.96
CA PRO A 95 -3.20 6.54 -31.01
C PRO A 95 -3.84 5.19 -30.65
N TYR A 96 -3.14 4.38 -29.84
CA TYR A 96 -3.67 3.10 -29.37
C TYR A 96 -4.77 3.32 -28.34
N VAL A 97 -4.56 4.24 -27.40
CA VAL A 97 -5.56 4.60 -26.36
C VAL A 97 -6.85 5.08 -27.01
N GLU A 98 -6.78 5.89 -28.07
CA GLU A 98 -7.95 6.42 -28.78
C GLU A 98 -8.65 5.37 -29.66
N ALA A 99 -7.93 4.33 -30.09
CA ALA A 99 -8.49 3.28 -30.92
C ALA A 99 -9.50 2.41 -30.14
N ARG A 100 -10.47 1.83 -30.86
CA ARG A 100 -11.45 0.89 -30.29
C ARG A 100 -10.80 -0.26 -29.54
N ALA A 101 -9.65 -0.75 -30.02
CA ALA A 101 -8.88 -1.81 -29.38
C ALA A 101 -8.30 -1.37 -28.03
N GLY A 102 -7.72 -0.18 -27.93
CA GLY A 102 -7.19 0.35 -26.67
C GLY A 102 -8.30 0.66 -25.65
N GLN A 103 -9.43 1.18 -26.09
CA GLN A 103 -10.60 1.38 -25.22
C GLN A 103 -11.15 0.05 -24.68
N ALA A 104 -11.16 -1.01 -25.51
CA ALA A 104 -11.52 -2.35 -25.05
C ALA A 104 -10.49 -2.92 -24.06
N PHE A 105 -9.20 -2.71 -24.32
CA PHE A 105 -8.12 -3.08 -23.41
C PHE A 105 -8.26 -2.39 -22.05
N LEU A 106 -8.41 -1.07 -22.01
CA LEU A 106 -8.57 -0.31 -20.77
C LEU A 106 -9.72 -0.83 -19.91
N ARG A 107 -10.90 -1.05 -20.53
CA ARG A 107 -12.06 -1.65 -19.85
C ARG A 107 -11.74 -3.05 -19.29
N LEU A 108 -11.06 -3.90 -20.04
CA LEU A 108 -10.66 -5.22 -19.53
C LEU A 108 -9.69 -5.09 -18.35
N VAL A 109 -8.67 -4.25 -18.45
CA VAL A 109 -7.74 -4.03 -17.34
C VAL A 109 -8.46 -3.50 -16.10
N TRP A 110 -9.45 -2.63 -16.27
CA TRP A 110 -10.32 -2.21 -15.17
C TRP A 110 -11.06 -3.40 -14.54
N GLU A 111 -11.81 -4.18 -15.31
CA GLU A 111 -12.57 -5.32 -14.79
C GLU A 111 -11.69 -6.34 -14.05
N TRP A 112 -10.48 -6.59 -14.56
CA TRP A 112 -9.59 -7.63 -14.02
C TRP A 112 -8.64 -7.13 -12.92
N CYS A 113 -8.22 -5.86 -12.96
CA CYS A 113 -7.19 -5.30 -12.07
C CYS A 113 -7.70 -4.22 -11.11
N ARG A 114 -8.98 -3.85 -11.15
CA ARG A 114 -9.59 -2.91 -10.19
C ARG A 114 -9.25 -3.28 -8.75
N GLY A 115 -8.83 -2.28 -7.97
CA GLY A 115 -8.48 -2.46 -6.55
C GLY A 115 -7.15 -3.19 -6.30
N ARG A 116 -6.44 -3.62 -7.36
CA ARG A 116 -5.27 -4.51 -7.29
C ARG A 116 -4.07 -3.88 -7.99
N TYR A 117 -3.55 -2.79 -7.43
CA TYR A 117 -2.42 -2.06 -8.02
C TYR A 117 -1.24 -2.95 -8.44
N ARG A 118 -0.91 -4.00 -7.67
CA ARG A 118 0.17 -4.96 -8.01
C ARG A 118 -0.08 -5.69 -9.33
N PHE A 119 -1.34 -5.98 -9.67
CA PHE A 119 -1.71 -6.64 -10.92
C PHE A 119 -1.57 -5.65 -12.09
N THR A 120 -2.07 -4.43 -11.92
CA THR A 120 -1.89 -3.35 -12.91
C THR A 120 -0.40 -3.11 -13.18
N ASP A 121 0.40 -3.01 -12.11
CA ASP A 121 1.85 -2.77 -12.21
C ASP A 121 2.57 -3.91 -12.93
N ALA A 122 2.28 -5.17 -12.56
CA ALA A 122 2.84 -6.34 -13.24
C ALA A 122 2.47 -6.39 -14.72
N LEU A 123 1.20 -6.12 -15.07
CA LEU A 123 0.76 -6.06 -16.46
C LEU A 123 1.51 -4.98 -17.24
N MET A 124 1.62 -3.78 -16.69
CA MET A 124 2.35 -2.67 -17.35
C MET A 124 3.83 -3.00 -17.51
N ALA A 125 4.47 -3.58 -16.50
CA ALA A 125 5.86 -4.01 -16.57
C ALA A 125 6.07 -5.04 -17.69
N THR A 126 5.17 -6.02 -17.83
CA THR A 126 5.22 -7.01 -18.92
C THR A 126 5.08 -6.35 -20.29
N LEU A 127 4.07 -5.50 -20.48
CA LEU A 127 3.85 -4.79 -21.74
C LEU A 127 5.05 -3.94 -22.17
N LEU A 128 5.63 -3.22 -21.20
CA LEU A 128 6.76 -2.33 -21.44
C LEU A 128 8.05 -3.10 -21.74
N ARG A 129 8.33 -4.20 -21.01
CA ARG A 129 9.53 -5.03 -21.24
C ARG A 129 9.53 -5.67 -22.62
N ASP A 130 8.37 -6.12 -23.08
CA ASP A 130 8.23 -6.79 -24.37
C ASP A 130 7.96 -5.82 -25.54
N GLY A 131 7.97 -4.50 -25.26
CA GLY A 131 7.71 -3.48 -26.27
C GLY A 131 6.38 -3.68 -26.99
N PHE A 132 5.38 -4.23 -26.28
CA PHE A 132 4.05 -4.57 -26.81
C PHE A 132 4.05 -5.63 -27.93
N ARG A 133 5.11 -6.43 -28.11
CA ARG A 133 5.25 -7.34 -29.25
C ARG A 133 4.52 -8.69 -29.06
N SER A 134 4.21 -9.11 -27.84
CA SER A 134 3.54 -10.38 -27.48
C SER A 134 2.95 -10.33 -26.06
N PRO A 135 1.88 -9.55 -25.85
CA PRO A 135 1.28 -9.31 -24.51
C PRO A 135 0.56 -10.53 -23.89
N HIS A 136 0.58 -11.69 -24.54
CA HIS A 136 -0.21 -12.89 -24.21
C HIS A 136 0.64 -14.15 -23.97
N THR A 137 1.97 -14.01 -23.88
CA THR A 137 2.89 -15.14 -23.64
C THR A 137 3.00 -15.47 -22.16
#